data_AF-A0A9D8IFN2-F1
#
_entry.id   AF-A0A9D8IFN2-F1
#
_cell.length_a   1.000
_cell.length_b   1.000
_cell.length_c   1.000
_cell.angle_alpha   90.00
_cell.angle_beta   90.00
_cell.angle_gamma   90.00
#
_symmetry.space_group_name_H-M   'P 1'
#
loop_
_entity.id
_entity.type
_entity.pdbx_description
1 polymer ?
#
loop_
_entity_poly.entity_id
_entity_poly.type
_entity_poly.pdbx_seq_one_letter_code
_entity_poly.pdbx_strand_id
1 'polypeptide(L)'
;MGMMQLSLLCVIPVVFAVVNGVAAEDNEKCLTQVFDAYNELARAGDVDKMLALRTSEMQNEIRSQIKSKDDRDYFVQIGRAQSPESYEVQHVAWTNSGKGAELYLLLQLPVMKEIERPRVRAEAMITFKEEEGGGGGWKMDNILLLGDPDKIKRPKDLSYNEEDADTAVTSAEVAGRIVKLEFKPNHTLIMVRVMDEEIAVFLPSKEVLENAGVNFDDLSPWKMRIFTGYPHKTDNLKFFATGDSPME
;
A
#
# COMPACT_ATOMS: atom_id res chain seq x y z
N MET A 1 -43.59 30.55 -50.75
CA MET A 1 -42.16 30.20 -50.74
C MET A 1 -41.44 31.46 -50.26
N GLY A 2 -40.90 31.60 -49.06
CA GLY A 2 -40.34 30.64 -48.12
C GLY A 2 -38.96 31.18 -47.74
N MET A 3 -38.86 31.96 -46.68
CA MET A 3 -37.59 32.35 -46.06
C MET A 3 -37.77 32.29 -44.54
N MET A 4 -37.44 31.14 -43.97
CA MET A 4 -37.23 30.94 -42.53
C MET A 4 -35.73 31.13 -42.27
N GLN A 5 -35.36 32.20 -41.57
CA GLN A 5 -34.04 32.32 -40.97
C GLN A 5 -34.04 31.55 -39.64
N LEU A 6 -33.27 30.47 -39.61
CA LEU A 6 -32.97 29.68 -38.41
C LEU A 6 -31.90 30.39 -37.58
N SER A 7 -32.25 30.77 -36.36
CA SER A 7 -31.31 31.19 -35.32
C SER A 7 -30.59 29.95 -34.77
N LEU A 8 -29.31 29.79 -35.07
CA LEU A 8 -28.49 28.71 -34.49
C LEU A 8 -27.93 29.19 -33.14
N LEU A 9 -28.55 28.74 -32.04
CA LEU A 9 -27.96 28.80 -30.70
C LEU A 9 -26.76 27.83 -30.66
N CYS A 10 -25.54 28.35 -30.52
CA CYS A 10 -24.38 27.56 -30.11
C CYS A 10 -24.55 27.14 -28.65
N VAL A 11 -25.01 25.91 -28.42
CA VAL A 11 -24.86 25.24 -27.13
C VAL A 11 -23.44 24.69 -27.09
N ILE A 12 -22.56 25.32 -26.29
CA ILE A 12 -21.25 24.78 -25.97
C ILE A 12 -21.47 23.63 -24.96
N PRO A 13 -21.19 22.36 -25.29
CA PRO A 13 -21.16 21.33 -24.29
C PRO A 13 -19.94 21.58 -23.39
N VAL A 14 -20.20 21.95 -22.14
CA VAL A 14 -19.21 21.92 -21.07
C VAL A 14 -18.88 20.45 -20.81
N VAL A 15 -17.78 19.98 -21.40
CA VAL A 15 -17.17 18.70 -21.05
C VAL A 15 -16.31 18.94 -19.81
N PHE A 16 -16.91 18.81 -18.62
CA PHE A 16 -16.17 18.52 -17.40
C PHE A 16 -16.08 17.01 -17.24
N ALA A 17 -14.94 16.54 -16.73
CA ALA A 17 -14.52 15.16 -16.46
C ALA A 17 -13.81 14.45 -17.64
N VAL A 18 -12.47 14.50 -17.65
CA VAL A 18 -11.51 13.38 -17.48
C VAL A 18 -10.09 14.00 -17.53
N VAL A 19 -9.58 14.53 -16.41
CA VAL A 19 -8.16 14.97 -16.32
C VAL A 19 -7.41 14.27 -15.19
N ASN A 20 -8.12 13.62 -14.25
CA ASN A 20 -7.48 12.96 -13.11
C ASN A 20 -6.80 11.62 -13.46
N GLY A 21 -7.12 10.99 -14.59
CA GLY A 21 -6.50 9.72 -14.99
C GLY A 21 -5.09 9.88 -15.55
N VAL A 22 -4.88 10.87 -16.42
CA VAL A 22 -3.59 11.05 -17.13
C VAL A 22 -2.48 11.49 -16.18
N ALA A 23 -2.79 12.38 -15.22
CA ALA A 23 -1.81 12.84 -14.24
C ALA A 23 -1.39 11.73 -13.25
N ALA A 24 -2.28 10.79 -12.92
CA ALA A 24 -1.96 9.69 -12.00
C ALA A 24 -1.05 8.63 -12.64
N GLU A 25 -1.32 8.25 -13.90
CA GLU A 25 -0.48 7.32 -14.66
C GLU A 25 0.93 7.89 -14.92
N ASP A 26 1.02 9.17 -15.26
CA ASP A 26 2.32 9.85 -15.46
C ASP A 26 3.13 9.93 -14.17
N ASN A 27 2.47 10.13 -13.02
CA ASN A 27 3.14 10.18 -11.72
C ASN A 27 3.60 8.79 -11.24
N GLU A 28 2.79 7.74 -11.40
CA GLU A 28 3.22 6.36 -11.08
C GLU A 28 4.48 5.96 -11.86
N LYS A 29 4.51 6.33 -13.16
CA LYS A 29 5.67 6.11 -14.01
C LYS A 29 6.92 6.84 -13.49
N CYS A 30 6.77 8.03 -12.93
CA CYS A 30 7.89 8.75 -12.33
C CYS A 30 8.42 8.03 -11.09
N LEU A 31 7.54 7.53 -10.21
CA LEU A 31 7.95 6.79 -9.00
C LEU A 31 8.70 5.49 -9.36
N THR A 32 8.17 4.73 -10.31
CA THR A 32 8.78 3.47 -10.78
C THR A 32 10.12 3.73 -11.46
N GLN A 33 10.28 4.81 -12.23
CA GLN A 33 11.57 5.21 -12.81
C GLN A 33 12.63 5.52 -11.75
N VAL A 34 12.27 6.21 -10.65
CA VAL A 34 13.18 6.46 -9.53
C VAL A 34 13.60 5.14 -8.88
N PHE A 35 12.65 4.22 -8.66
CA PHE A 35 12.94 2.91 -8.09
C PHE A 35 13.83 2.05 -8.99
N ASP A 36 13.55 2.02 -10.29
CA ASP A 36 14.35 1.31 -11.29
C ASP A 36 15.78 1.82 -11.32
N ALA A 37 15.96 3.14 -11.40
CA ALA A 37 17.27 3.78 -11.38
C ALA A 37 18.03 3.45 -10.08
N TYR A 38 17.35 3.44 -8.93
CA TYR A 38 17.96 3.05 -7.66
C TYR A 38 18.45 1.60 -7.69
N ASN A 39 17.62 0.67 -8.18
CA ASN A 39 17.98 -0.75 -8.26
C ASN A 39 19.16 -0.99 -9.22
N GLU A 40 19.23 -0.28 -10.35
CA GLU A 40 20.38 -0.34 -11.26
C GLU A 40 21.68 0.11 -10.56
N LEU A 41 21.62 1.23 -9.85
CA LEU A 41 22.76 1.78 -9.12
C LEU A 41 23.17 0.90 -7.93
N ALA A 42 22.21 0.26 -7.27
CA ALA A 42 22.45 -0.73 -6.21
C ALA A 42 23.18 -1.96 -6.75
N ARG A 43 22.75 -2.49 -7.91
CA ARG A 43 23.47 -3.58 -8.59
C ARG A 43 24.89 -3.14 -8.97
N ALA A 44 25.06 -1.93 -9.49
CA ALA A 44 26.36 -1.36 -9.82
C ALA A 44 27.25 -1.05 -8.60
N GLY A 45 26.69 -0.89 -7.39
CA GLY A 45 27.41 -0.51 -6.18
C GLY A 45 27.81 0.98 -6.12
N ASP A 46 27.07 1.84 -6.84
CA ASP A 46 27.32 3.28 -6.89
C ASP A 46 26.57 4.01 -5.77
N VAL A 47 27.13 3.91 -4.55
CA VAL A 47 26.50 4.42 -3.32
C VAL A 47 26.13 5.89 -3.40
N ASP A 48 26.98 6.76 -3.94
CA ASP A 48 26.68 8.19 -3.98
C ASP A 48 25.49 8.50 -4.89
N LYS A 49 25.38 7.83 -6.05
CA LYS A 49 24.22 8.00 -6.92
C LYS A 49 22.96 7.34 -6.37
N MET A 50 23.08 6.20 -5.69
CA MET A 50 21.94 5.60 -4.96
C MET A 50 21.38 6.58 -3.93
N LEU A 51 22.27 7.20 -3.13
CA LEU A 51 21.88 8.18 -2.13
C LEU A 51 21.27 9.43 -2.76
N ALA A 52 21.77 9.88 -3.92
CA ALA A 52 21.17 11.00 -4.62
C ALA A 52 19.71 10.78 -5.05
N LEU A 53 19.22 9.53 -5.12
CA LEU A 53 17.81 9.21 -5.37
C LEU A 53 16.97 9.12 -4.09
N ARG A 54 17.60 9.16 -2.92
CA ARG A 54 16.94 9.18 -1.61
C ARG A 54 16.59 10.60 -1.18
N THR A 55 15.61 10.73 -0.29
CA THR A 55 15.29 12.00 0.39
C THR A 55 16.51 12.53 1.13
N SER A 56 16.59 13.85 1.29
CA SER A 56 17.72 14.49 1.95
C SER A 56 17.89 14.02 3.41
N GLU A 57 16.78 13.72 4.07
CA GLU A 57 16.73 13.09 5.40
C GLU A 57 17.43 11.72 5.40
N MET A 58 17.01 10.82 4.51
CA MET A 58 17.59 9.48 4.43
C MET A 58 19.05 9.49 3.96
N GLN A 59 19.43 10.45 3.11
CA GLN A 59 20.84 10.64 2.74
C GLN A 59 21.69 10.93 3.98
N ASN A 60 21.24 11.84 4.85
CA ASN A 60 21.97 12.20 6.07
C ASN A 60 22.03 11.02 7.03
N GLU A 61 20.91 10.30 7.22
CA GLU A 61 20.85 9.13 8.09
C GLU A 61 21.83 8.06 7.62
N ILE A 62 21.77 7.65 6.36
CA ILE A 62 22.62 6.59 5.82
C ILE A 62 24.10 7.02 5.85
N ARG A 63 24.43 8.27 5.47
CA ARG A 63 25.81 8.79 5.54
C ARG A 63 26.34 8.78 6.98
N SER A 64 25.49 8.98 7.99
CA SER A 64 25.91 8.89 9.40
C SER A 64 26.27 7.46 9.84
N GLN A 65 25.75 6.45 9.14
CA GLN A 65 26.01 5.03 9.42
C GLN A 65 27.21 4.49 8.63
N ILE A 66 27.48 5.01 7.43
CA ILE A 66 28.63 4.59 6.61
C ILE A 66 29.90 5.31 7.07
N LYS A 67 30.61 4.74 8.04
CA LYS A 67 31.84 5.32 8.62
C LYS A 67 33.12 4.68 8.10
N SER A 68 32.99 3.52 7.46
CA SER A 68 34.11 2.71 6.99
C SER A 68 33.81 2.10 5.62
N LYS A 69 34.85 1.48 5.03
CA LYS A 69 34.71 0.69 3.81
C LYS A 69 33.77 -0.52 4.02
N ASP A 70 33.86 -1.17 5.17
CA ASP A 70 33.04 -2.35 5.47
C ASP A 70 31.56 -1.98 5.58
N ASP A 71 31.23 -0.84 6.20
CA ASP A 71 29.86 -0.32 6.24
C ASP A 71 29.33 -0.03 4.83
N ARG A 72 30.18 0.55 3.97
CA ARG A 72 29.84 0.85 2.58
C ARG A 72 29.58 -0.44 1.79
N ASP A 73 30.45 -1.44 1.95
CA ASP A 73 30.34 -2.71 1.25
C ASP A 73 29.09 -3.49 1.73
N TYR A 74 28.79 -3.43 3.04
CA TYR A 74 27.56 -3.97 3.61
C TYR A 74 26.31 -3.26 3.06
N PHE A 75 26.31 -1.93 3.00
CA PHE A 75 25.20 -1.16 2.41
C PHE A 75 24.94 -1.55 0.95
N VAL A 76 25.99 -1.71 0.15
CA VAL A 76 25.87 -2.20 -1.24
C VAL A 76 25.32 -3.62 -1.28
N GLN A 77 25.78 -4.51 -0.40
CA GLN A 77 25.28 -5.88 -0.33
C GLN A 77 23.77 -5.92 -0.02
N ILE A 78 23.30 -5.11 0.95
CA ILE A 78 21.87 -4.99 1.27
C ILE A 78 21.09 -4.40 0.09
N GLY A 79 21.60 -3.34 -0.55
CA GLY A 79 20.97 -2.75 -1.73
C GLY A 79 20.80 -3.77 -2.86
N ARG A 80 21.81 -4.60 -3.13
CA ARG A 80 21.74 -5.70 -4.11
C ARG A 80 20.73 -6.77 -3.70
N ALA A 81 20.74 -7.16 -2.43
CA ALA A 81 19.82 -8.16 -1.91
C ALA A 81 18.36 -7.68 -2.02
N GLN A 82 18.09 -6.39 -1.90
CA GLN A 82 16.76 -5.80 -2.00
C GLN A 82 16.36 -5.38 -3.42
N SER A 83 17.29 -5.37 -4.37
CA SER A 83 17.00 -5.05 -5.77
C SER A 83 16.28 -6.23 -6.45
N PRO A 84 15.02 -6.11 -6.86
CA PRO A 84 14.26 -7.22 -7.45
C PRO A 84 14.76 -7.57 -8.86
N GLU A 85 14.57 -8.82 -9.30
CA GLU A 85 14.70 -9.21 -10.71
C GLU A 85 13.52 -8.68 -11.54
N SER A 86 12.34 -8.61 -10.93
CA SER A 86 11.11 -8.04 -11.48
C SER A 86 10.16 -7.63 -10.35
N TYR A 87 9.22 -6.74 -10.65
CA TYR A 87 8.14 -6.40 -9.72
C TYR A 87 6.83 -6.11 -10.45
N GLU A 88 5.74 -6.14 -9.69
CA GLU A 88 4.42 -5.73 -10.13
C GLU A 88 3.90 -4.63 -9.20
N VAL A 89 3.43 -3.52 -9.77
CA VAL A 89 2.75 -2.46 -9.00
C VAL A 89 1.35 -2.95 -8.66
N GLN A 90 1.05 -3.01 -7.35
CA GLN A 90 -0.27 -3.40 -6.86
C GLN A 90 -1.15 -2.18 -6.59
N HIS A 91 -0.56 -1.11 -6.07
CA HIS A 91 -1.28 0.11 -5.71
C HIS A 91 -0.34 1.30 -5.50
N VAL A 92 -0.88 2.50 -5.71
CA VAL A 92 -0.26 3.77 -5.31
C VAL A 92 -1.20 4.54 -4.41
N ALA A 93 -0.78 4.77 -3.16
CA ALA A 93 -1.50 5.63 -2.22
C ALA A 93 -0.86 7.01 -2.19
N TRP A 94 -1.64 8.05 -2.51
CA TRP A 94 -1.18 9.43 -2.52
C TRP A 94 -1.56 10.14 -1.23
N THR A 95 -0.65 10.94 -0.69
CA THR A 95 -0.99 11.89 0.37
C THR A 95 -1.96 12.95 -0.16
N ASN A 96 -2.78 13.53 0.72
CA ASN A 96 -3.75 14.58 0.33
C ASN A 96 -3.09 15.82 -0.32
N SER A 97 -1.82 16.10 0.00
CA SER A 97 -1.07 17.20 -0.60
C SER A 97 -0.56 16.89 -2.01
N GLY A 98 -0.56 15.62 -2.41
CA GLY A 98 0.06 15.15 -3.66
C GLY A 98 1.59 15.15 -3.64
N LYS A 99 2.23 15.52 -2.52
CA LYS A 99 3.70 15.64 -2.39
C LYS A 99 4.38 14.44 -1.71
N GLY A 100 3.59 13.41 -1.45
CA GLY A 100 4.02 12.15 -0.87
C GLY A 100 3.20 11.02 -1.47
N ALA A 101 3.84 9.86 -1.66
CA ALA A 101 3.21 8.68 -2.19
C ALA A 101 3.77 7.41 -1.56
N GLU A 102 2.97 6.36 -1.51
CA GLU A 102 3.39 5.01 -1.17
C GLU A 102 3.09 4.07 -2.33
N LEU A 103 4.13 3.38 -2.79
CA LEU A 103 4.06 2.40 -3.86
C LEU A 103 4.09 1.00 -3.25
N TYR A 104 3.02 0.25 -3.45
CA TYR A 104 2.89 -1.14 -2.97
C TYR A 104 3.21 -2.10 -4.10
N LEU A 105 4.17 -3.00 -3.87
CA LEU A 105 4.74 -3.86 -4.89
C LEU A 105 4.72 -5.34 -4.48
N LEU A 106 4.59 -6.21 -5.48
CA LEU A 106 5.04 -7.61 -5.39
C LEU A 106 6.41 -7.73 -6.06
N LEU A 107 7.43 -8.08 -5.28
CA LEU A 107 8.81 -8.22 -5.72
C LEU A 107 9.15 -9.69 -5.96
N GLN A 108 9.95 -9.95 -7.00
CA GLN A 108 10.72 -11.17 -7.16
C GLN A 108 12.19 -10.86 -6.84
N LEU A 109 12.68 -11.28 -5.68
CA LEU A 109 14.07 -11.03 -5.27
C LEU A 109 15.01 -12.14 -5.77
N PRO A 110 16.25 -11.80 -6.18
CA PRO A 110 17.19 -12.76 -6.74
C PRO A 110 17.71 -13.74 -5.68
N VAL A 111 18.27 -14.86 -6.16
CA VAL A 111 19.13 -15.74 -5.37
C VAL A 111 20.36 -14.94 -4.91
N MET A 112 20.70 -15.01 -3.62
CA MET A 112 21.90 -14.38 -3.07
C MET A 112 22.72 -15.44 -2.35
N LYS A 113 23.81 -15.89 -2.97
CA LYS A 113 24.64 -16.98 -2.42
C LYS A 113 25.38 -16.55 -1.17
N GLU A 114 25.76 -15.27 -1.10
CA GLU A 114 26.53 -14.66 -0.02
C GLU A 114 25.79 -14.69 1.33
N ILE A 115 24.46 -14.78 1.29
CA ILE A 115 23.58 -14.85 2.47
C ILE A 115 22.66 -16.07 2.43
N GLU A 116 23.01 -17.08 1.62
CA GLU A 116 22.27 -18.35 1.46
C GLU A 116 20.76 -18.17 1.19
N ARG A 117 20.37 -17.07 0.53
CA ARG A 117 18.97 -16.77 0.25
C ARG A 117 18.56 -17.37 -1.09
N PRO A 118 17.54 -18.25 -1.14
CA PRO A 118 16.96 -18.68 -2.40
C PRO A 118 16.27 -17.50 -3.09
N ARG A 119 15.79 -17.74 -4.31
CA ARG A 119 14.87 -16.80 -4.96
C ARG A 119 13.58 -16.75 -4.12
N VAL A 120 13.13 -15.55 -3.75
CA VAL A 120 11.95 -15.35 -2.89
C VAL A 120 11.03 -14.29 -3.47
N ARG A 121 9.73 -14.42 -3.21
CA ARG A 121 8.75 -13.36 -3.45
C ARG A 121 8.53 -12.56 -2.17
N ALA A 122 8.29 -11.27 -2.30
CA ALA A 122 8.04 -10.39 -1.17
C ALA A 122 7.05 -9.28 -1.53
N GLU A 123 6.15 -8.97 -0.62
CA GLU A 123 5.42 -7.71 -0.61
C GLU A 123 6.36 -6.61 -0.11
N ALA A 124 6.28 -5.43 -0.75
CA ALA A 124 7.03 -4.25 -0.33
C ALA A 124 6.17 -3.00 -0.39
N MET A 125 6.51 -2.04 0.46
CA MET A 125 5.99 -0.68 0.45
C MET A 125 7.18 0.28 0.31
N ILE A 126 7.10 1.16 -0.68
CA ILE A 126 8.12 2.18 -0.91
C ILE A 126 7.48 3.55 -0.73
N THR A 127 8.01 4.33 0.19
CA THR A 127 7.54 5.71 0.42
C THR A 127 8.36 6.66 -0.43
N PHE A 128 7.69 7.63 -1.05
CA PHE A 128 8.29 8.70 -1.83
C PHE A 128 7.84 10.06 -1.32
N LYS A 129 8.72 11.04 -1.43
CA LYS A 129 8.46 12.45 -1.13
C LYS A 129 8.94 13.32 -2.27
N GLU A 130 8.22 14.39 -2.55
CA GLU A 130 8.67 15.40 -3.49
C GLU A 130 9.68 16.35 -2.82
N GLU A 131 10.86 16.50 -3.40
CA GLU A 131 11.91 17.45 -2.98
C GLU A 131 12.43 18.25 -4.19
N GLU A 132 12.64 19.55 -4.00
CA GLU A 132 13.24 20.41 -5.03
C GLU A 132 14.73 20.05 -5.29
N GLY A 133 15.19 20.22 -6.54
CA GLY A 133 16.62 20.17 -6.90
C GLY A 133 17.14 18.81 -7.38
N GLY A 134 16.28 17.80 -7.51
CA GLY A 134 16.68 16.44 -7.91
C GLY A 134 16.13 15.97 -9.25
N GLY A 135 16.37 16.68 -10.36
CA GLY A 135 16.14 16.14 -11.71
C GLY A 135 14.75 15.53 -11.98
N GLY A 136 13.69 16.05 -11.37
CA GLY A 136 12.32 15.53 -11.53
C GLY A 136 11.48 15.33 -10.27
N GLY A 137 11.77 16.03 -9.16
CA GLY A 137 10.83 16.21 -8.05
C GLY A 137 10.72 15.04 -7.06
N TRP A 138 10.65 13.78 -7.48
CA TRP A 138 10.43 12.65 -6.56
C TRP A 138 11.71 12.01 -6.02
N LYS A 139 11.74 11.75 -4.71
CA LYS A 139 12.80 11.04 -4.00
C LYS A 139 12.24 9.88 -3.22
N MET A 140 13.00 8.80 -3.17
CA MET A 140 12.63 7.63 -2.38
C MET A 140 13.00 7.84 -0.92
N ASP A 141 12.05 7.72 -0.03
CA ASP A 141 12.24 7.85 1.41
C ASP A 141 12.64 6.49 1.98
N ASN A 142 11.66 5.63 2.24
CA ASN A 142 11.88 4.32 2.83
C ASN A 142 11.52 3.16 1.89
N ILE A 143 12.15 2.00 2.08
CA ILE A 143 11.71 0.72 1.49
C ILE A 143 11.46 -0.24 2.65
N LEU A 144 10.23 -0.69 2.80
CA LEU A 144 9.83 -1.68 3.80
C LEU A 144 9.43 -2.98 3.10
N LEU A 145 10.12 -4.08 3.41
CA LEU A 145 9.66 -5.42 3.06
C LEU A 145 8.62 -5.87 4.09
N LEU A 146 7.46 -6.35 3.62
CA LEU A 146 6.33 -6.69 4.47
C LEU A 146 6.30 -8.19 4.79
N GLY A 147 6.21 -9.04 3.76
CA GLY A 147 6.10 -10.49 3.95
C GLY A 147 6.11 -11.28 2.64
N ASP A 148 6.10 -12.60 2.74
CA ASP A 148 6.01 -13.49 1.58
C ASP A 148 4.53 -13.64 1.18
N PRO A 149 4.13 -13.18 -0.03
CA PRO A 149 2.72 -13.25 -0.46
C PRO A 149 2.20 -14.68 -0.60
N ASP A 150 3.07 -15.69 -0.65
CA ASP A 150 2.66 -17.09 -0.79
C ASP A 150 2.54 -17.80 0.57
N LYS A 151 2.94 -17.15 1.68
CA LYS A 151 2.90 -17.71 3.04
C LYS A 151 1.87 -17.06 3.96
N ILE A 152 0.95 -16.29 3.39
CA ILE A 152 -0.07 -15.58 4.17
C ILE A 152 -0.97 -16.58 4.88
N LYS A 153 -1.02 -16.51 6.21
CA LYS A 153 -1.96 -17.28 7.02
C LYS A 153 -3.36 -16.71 6.86
N ARG A 154 -4.35 -17.59 6.74
CA ARG A 154 -5.75 -17.22 6.52
C ARG A 154 -6.67 -17.98 7.48
N PRO A 155 -7.86 -17.44 7.78
CA PRO A 155 -8.86 -18.15 8.58
C PRO A 155 -9.18 -19.48 7.92
N LYS A 156 -9.48 -20.50 8.74
CA LYS A 156 -9.77 -21.86 8.23
C LYS A 156 -11.03 -21.89 7.36
N ASP A 157 -11.96 -21.01 7.67
CA ASP A 157 -13.19 -20.78 6.96
C ASP A 157 -13.69 -19.34 7.23
N LEU A 158 -14.77 -18.94 6.57
CA LEU A 158 -15.37 -17.61 6.70
C LEU A 158 -16.81 -17.68 7.25
N SER A 159 -17.14 -18.72 8.02
CA SER A 159 -18.45 -18.82 8.65
C SER A 159 -18.60 -17.76 9.74
N TYR A 160 -19.71 -17.02 9.68
CA TYR A 160 -20.09 -16.04 10.66
C TYR A 160 -21.07 -16.62 11.68
N ASN A 161 -20.73 -16.48 12.95
CA ASN A 161 -21.59 -16.77 14.09
C ASN A 161 -21.16 -15.89 15.27
N GLU A 162 -22.04 -14.99 15.71
CA GLU A 162 -21.72 -14.01 16.76
C GLU A 162 -21.39 -14.66 18.11
N GLU A 163 -21.93 -15.85 18.39
CA GLU A 163 -21.67 -16.58 19.64
C GLU A 163 -20.21 -17.05 19.75
N ASP A 164 -19.46 -17.05 18.65
CA ASP A 164 -18.05 -17.42 18.63
C ASP A 164 -17.12 -16.27 19.06
N ALA A 165 -17.65 -15.06 19.24
CA ALA A 165 -16.91 -13.93 19.81
C ALA A 165 -16.55 -14.19 21.28
N ASP A 166 -15.29 -13.97 21.65
CA ASP A 166 -14.84 -14.05 23.03
C ASP A 166 -15.13 -12.75 23.78
N THR A 167 -16.35 -12.64 24.30
CA THR A 167 -16.78 -11.48 25.08
C THR A 167 -16.19 -11.43 26.49
N ALA A 168 -15.37 -12.41 26.89
CA ALA A 168 -14.59 -12.32 28.13
C ALA A 168 -13.38 -11.36 27.97
N VAL A 169 -12.95 -11.11 26.72
CA VAL A 169 -11.98 -10.08 26.40
C VAL A 169 -12.68 -8.72 26.38
N THR A 170 -12.23 -7.77 27.20
CA THR A 170 -12.89 -6.46 27.37
C THR A 170 -12.96 -5.65 26.07
N SER A 171 -11.89 -5.68 25.27
CA SER A 171 -11.79 -5.18 23.90
C SER A 171 -10.42 -5.56 23.36
N ALA A 172 -10.34 -5.88 22.07
CA ALA A 172 -9.10 -6.08 21.33
C ALA A 172 -9.12 -5.21 20.06
N GLU A 173 -7.95 -5.09 19.43
CA GLU A 173 -7.78 -4.31 18.22
C GLU A 173 -7.08 -5.12 17.13
N VAL A 174 -7.52 -4.91 15.89
CA VAL A 174 -6.85 -5.39 14.68
C VAL A 174 -6.62 -4.21 13.76
N ALA A 175 -5.35 -3.92 13.46
CA ALA A 175 -4.95 -2.81 12.60
C ALA A 175 -4.23 -3.33 11.37
N GLY A 176 -4.65 -2.90 10.18
CA GLY A 176 -3.98 -3.28 8.95
C GLY A 176 -4.66 -2.80 7.69
N ARG A 177 -4.14 -3.28 6.55
CA ARG A 177 -4.62 -2.91 5.22
C ARG A 177 -5.82 -3.76 4.82
N ILE A 178 -6.91 -3.14 4.38
CA ILE A 178 -8.03 -3.88 3.79
C ILE A 178 -7.59 -4.47 2.45
N VAL A 179 -7.74 -5.79 2.28
CA VAL A 179 -7.48 -6.48 1.01
C VAL A 179 -8.74 -6.96 0.32
N LYS A 180 -9.85 -7.06 1.07
CA LYS A 180 -11.15 -7.47 0.53
C LYS A 180 -12.28 -6.89 1.39
N LEU A 181 -13.34 -6.45 0.73
CA LEU A 181 -14.63 -6.10 1.32
C LEU A 181 -15.71 -6.92 0.61
N GLU A 182 -16.56 -7.59 1.38
CA GLU A 182 -17.67 -8.39 0.85
C GLU A 182 -18.93 -8.21 1.70
N PHE A 183 -20.04 -7.86 1.04
CA PHE A 183 -21.34 -7.76 1.69
C PHE A 183 -22.07 -9.10 1.63
N LYS A 184 -22.41 -9.66 2.80
CA LYS A 184 -23.23 -10.86 2.93
C LYS A 184 -24.62 -10.47 3.46
N PRO A 185 -25.63 -11.36 3.33
CA PRO A 185 -26.98 -11.04 3.78
C PRO A 185 -27.09 -10.67 5.28
N ASN A 186 -26.32 -11.33 6.14
CA ASN A 186 -26.39 -11.16 7.60
C ASN A 186 -25.18 -10.45 8.22
N HIS A 187 -24.12 -10.17 7.46
CA HIS A 187 -22.91 -9.51 7.96
C HIS A 187 -22.13 -8.86 6.82
N THR A 188 -21.16 -8.04 7.17
CA THR A 188 -20.15 -7.55 6.23
C THR A 188 -18.82 -8.20 6.60
N LEU A 189 -18.13 -8.76 5.61
CA LEU A 189 -16.81 -9.36 5.79
C LEU A 189 -15.74 -8.43 5.23
N ILE A 190 -14.75 -8.11 6.05
CA ILE A 190 -13.52 -7.44 5.63
C ILE A 190 -12.36 -8.40 5.87
N MET A 191 -11.47 -8.56 4.88
CA MET A 191 -10.17 -9.19 5.11
C MET A 191 -9.15 -8.10 5.31
N VAL A 192 -8.49 -8.11 6.47
CA VAL A 192 -7.43 -7.17 6.83
C VAL A 192 -6.09 -7.90 6.78
N ARG A 193 -5.12 -7.38 6.01
CA ARG A 193 -3.74 -7.86 6.01
C ARG A 193 -2.96 -7.20 7.13
N VAL A 194 -2.39 -8.04 7.99
CA VAL A 194 -1.46 -7.68 9.06
C VAL A 194 -0.22 -8.55 8.88
N MET A 195 0.87 -7.97 8.37
CA MET A 195 2.12 -8.70 8.08
C MET A 195 1.88 -9.96 7.23
N ASP A 196 2.12 -11.16 7.77
CA ASP A 196 1.94 -12.46 7.13
C ASP A 196 0.56 -13.09 7.39
N GLU A 197 -0.41 -12.35 7.90
CA GLU A 197 -1.73 -12.87 8.27
C GLU A 197 -2.85 -12.04 7.64
N GLU A 198 -3.89 -12.71 7.14
CA GLU A 198 -5.17 -12.08 6.84
C GLU A 198 -6.17 -12.43 7.94
N ILE A 199 -6.77 -11.40 8.53
CA ILE A 199 -7.77 -11.52 9.57
C ILE A 199 -9.13 -11.24 8.95
N ALA A 200 -10.08 -12.16 9.11
CA ALA A 200 -11.49 -11.97 8.78
C ALA A 200 -12.15 -11.13 9.87
N VAL A 201 -12.45 -9.89 9.54
CA VAL A 201 -13.20 -8.96 10.39
C VAL A 201 -14.67 -9.01 9.97
N PHE A 202 -15.51 -9.44 10.90
CA PHE A 202 -16.96 -9.47 10.75
C PHE A 202 -17.56 -8.20 11.35
N LEU A 203 -18.29 -7.48 10.52
CA LEU A 203 -19.10 -6.33 10.89
C LEU A 203 -20.59 -6.68 10.72
N PRO A 204 -21.51 -5.88 11.29
CA PRO A 204 -22.93 -5.97 10.99
C PRO A 204 -23.24 -5.96 9.48
N SER A 205 -24.47 -6.35 9.13
CA SER A 205 -24.91 -6.34 7.73
C SER A 205 -24.81 -4.94 7.13
N LYS A 206 -24.69 -4.89 5.80
CA LYS A 206 -24.58 -3.63 5.05
C LYS A 206 -25.67 -2.63 5.43
N GLU A 207 -26.92 -3.08 5.52
CA GLU A 207 -28.07 -2.23 5.88
C GLU A 207 -27.92 -1.62 7.28
N VAL A 208 -27.44 -2.40 8.25
CA VAL A 208 -27.20 -1.88 9.61
C VAL A 208 -26.09 -0.83 9.60
N LEU A 209 -25.01 -1.06 8.86
CA LEU A 209 -23.90 -0.11 8.72
C LEU A 209 -24.34 1.18 8.00
N GLU A 210 -25.15 1.08 6.95
CA GLU A 210 -25.72 2.23 6.22
C GLU A 210 -26.60 3.08 7.14
N ASN A 211 -27.49 2.43 7.90
CA ASN A 211 -28.35 3.10 8.87
C ASN A 211 -27.55 3.76 10.00
N ALA A 212 -26.37 3.25 10.32
CA ALA A 212 -25.42 3.84 11.26
C ALA A 212 -24.56 4.96 10.65
N GLY A 213 -24.71 5.26 9.35
CA GLY A 213 -23.99 6.33 8.66
C GLY A 213 -22.56 5.96 8.24
N VAL A 214 -22.24 4.66 8.15
CA VAL A 214 -20.91 4.20 7.70
C VAL A 214 -20.69 4.54 6.23
N ASN A 215 -19.55 5.15 5.93
CA ASN A 215 -19.09 5.39 4.57
C ASN A 215 -18.24 4.21 4.07
N PHE A 216 -18.74 3.43 3.11
CA PHE A 216 -18.02 2.25 2.63
C PHE A 216 -16.76 2.57 1.82
N ASP A 217 -16.59 3.81 1.35
CA ASP A 217 -15.33 4.21 0.71
C ASP A 217 -14.16 4.17 1.69
N ASP A 218 -14.43 4.36 2.98
CA ASP A 218 -13.43 4.25 4.06
C ASP A 218 -13.05 2.78 4.36
N LEU A 219 -13.87 1.84 3.87
CA LEU A 219 -13.66 0.39 4.00
C LEU A 219 -13.19 -0.25 2.68
N SER A 220 -12.84 0.58 1.68
CA SER A 220 -12.36 0.10 0.40
C SER A 220 -10.98 -0.59 0.52
N PRO A 221 -10.64 -1.53 -0.40
CA PRO A 221 -9.31 -2.11 -0.46
C PRO A 221 -8.21 -1.04 -0.48
N TRP A 222 -7.06 -1.38 0.10
CA TRP A 222 -5.89 -0.52 0.32
C TRP A 222 -5.99 0.52 1.43
N LYS A 223 -7.18 0.74 2.01
CA LYS A 223 -7.30 1.59 3.21
C LYS A 223 -6.69 0.90 4.43
N MET A 224 -5.96 1.67 5.23
CA MET A 224 -5.49 1.27 6.55
C MET A 224 -6.57 1.60 7.58
N ARG A 225 -7.00 0.60 8.36
CA ARG A 225 -8.03 0.75 9.39
C ARG A 225 -7.63 0.03 10.66
N ILE A 226 -8.13 0.53 11.78
CA ILE A 226 -8.11 -0.13 13.07
C ILE A 226 -9.54 -0.56 13.37
N PHE A 227 -9.74 -1.83 13.67
CA PHE A 227 -11.02 -2.40 14.09
C PHE A 227 -10.94 -2.73 15.58
N THR A 228 -11.94 -2.31 16.33
CA THR A 228 -12.12 -2.61 17.76
C THR A 228 -13.24 -3.62 17.93
N GLY A 229 -13.11 -4.52 18.91
CA GLY A 229 -14.11 -5.56 19.15
C GLY A 229 -13.55 -6.78 19.85
N TYR A 230 -14.01 -7.96 19.44
CA TYR A 230 -13.73 -9.22 20.11
C TYR A 230 -13.04 -10.22 19.18
N PRO A 231 -11.97 -10.89 19.62
CA PRO A 231 -11.42 -12.01 18.87
C PRO A 231 -12.41 -13.18 18.89
N HIS A 232 -12.29 -14.09 17.94
CA HIS A 232 -12.98 -15.37 18.04
C HIS A 232 -12.34 -16.25 19.13
N LYS A 233 -13.15 -17.03 19.85
CA LYS A 233 -12.74 -17.90 20.97
C LYS A 233 -11.61 -18.91 20.67
N THR A 234 -11.40 -19.27 19.40
CA THR A 234 -10.51 -20.40 19.02
C THR A 234 -9.75 -20.17 17.72
N ASP A 235 -10.27 -19.35 16.81
CA ASP A 235 -9.58 -18.99 15.57
C ASP A 235 -9.08 -17.55 15.64
N ASN A 236 -7.81 -17.36 15.98
CA ASN A 236 -7.23 -16.02 16.15
C ASN A 236 -7.21 -15.18 14.86
N LEU A 237 -7.56 -15.76 13.71
CA LEU A 237 -7.67 -15.05 12.43
C LEU A 237 -9.10 -14.57 12.16
N LYS A 238 -10.03 -14.73 13.11
CA LYS A 238 -11.38 -14.20 13.04
C LYS A 238 -11.61 -13.17 14.13
N PHE A 239 -12.28 -12.08 13.76
CA PHE A 239 -12.50 -10.93 14.63
C PHE A 239 -13.90 -10.37 14.43
N PHE A 240 -14.58 -10.03 15.52
CA PHE A 240 -15.94 -9.50 15.53
C PHE A 240 -15.88 -8.03 15.93
N ALA A 241 -15.93 -7.15 14.92
CA ALA A 241 -15.75 -5.72 15.12
C ALA A 241 -17.04 -5.05 15.60
N THR A 242 -16.89 -4.19 16.60
CA THR A 242 -17.94 -3.32 17.15
C THR A 242 -17.73 -1.86 16.80
N GLY A 243 -16.58 -1.50 16.24
CA GLY A 243 -16.27 -0.17 15.75
C GLY A 243 -14.96 -0.16 14.97
N ASP A 244 -14.71 0.94 14.26
CA ASP A 244 -13.49 1.10 13.48
C ASP A 244 -13.06 2.57 13.37
N SER A 245 -11.78 2.81 13.12
CA SER A 245 -11.18 4.14 12.97
C SER A 245 -10.12 4.13 11.87
N PRO A 246 -9.85 5.29 11.23
CA PRO A 246 -8.73 5.41 10.32
C PRO A 246 -7.42 5.20 11.09
N MET A 247 -6.45 4.56 10.43
CA MET A 247 -5.07 4.55 10.89
C MET A 247 -4.40 5.80 10.30
N GLU A 248 -4.04 6.76 11.16
CA GLU A 248 -3.33 7.99 10.77
C GLU A 248 -1.89 7.72 10.34
#